data_AF-A0A8S7XZ81-F1
#
_entry.id   AF-A0A8S7XZ81-F1
#
_cell.length_a   1.000
_cell.length_b   1.000
_cell.length_c   1.000
_cell.angle_alpha   90.00
_cell.angle_beta   90.00
_cell.angle_gamma   90.00
#
_symmetry.space_group_name_H-M   'P 1'
#
loop_
_entity.id
_entity.type
_entity.pdbx_description
1 polymer ?
#
loop_
_entity_poly.entity_id
_entity_poly.type
_entity_poly.pdbx_seq_one_letter_code
_entity_poly.pdbx_strand_id
1 'polypeptide(L)'
;MESIEVFLNNFLDSDHRVAVIKGNWGVGKTHYWNSFYTKHSKKLDFNAYSYVSLFGINSIGDIKKALYHCATPINEKKYKELILSETDRTMIRYRNGFWGWLKYNSLSKFLIH
;
A
#
# COMPACT_ATOMS: atom_id res chain seq x y z
N MET A 1 -10.39 -14.57 29.20
CA MET A 1 -10.37 -13.32 28.41
C MET A 1 -9.10 -13.39 27.56
N GLU A 2 -9.22 -13.50 26.24
CA GLU A 2 -8.05 -13.56 25.35
C GLU A 2 -7.24 -12.25 25.48
N SER A 3 -5.91 -12.34 25.55
CA SER A 3 -5.09 -11.13 25.60
C SER A 3 -5.11 -10.45 24.24
N ILE A 4 -5.08 -9.11 24.22
CA ILE A 4 -5.07 -8.34 22.98
C ILE A 4 -3.88 -8.69 22.06
N GLU A 5 -2.75 -9.13 22.64
CA GLU A 5 -1.59 -9.58 21.86
C GLU A 5 -1.87 -10.88 21.09
N VAL A 6 -2.59 -11.83 21.69
CA VAL A 6 -2.98 -13.09 21.00
C VAL A 6 -3.97 -12.78 19.89
N PHE A 7 -4.98 -11.94 20.15
CA PHE A 7 -5.92 -11.49 19.12
C PHE A 7 -5.22 -10.84 17.93
N LEU A 8 -4.28 -9.92 18.18
CA LEU A 8 -3.58 -9.21 17.09
C LEU A 8 -2.65 -10.14 16.30
N ASN A 9 -1.98 -11.10 16.95
CA ASN A 9 -1.19 -12.10 16.23
C ASN A 9 -2.09 -12.97 15.34
N ASN A 10 -3.19 -13.49 15.90
CA ASN A 10 -4.18 -14.26 15.13
C ASN A 10 -4.74 -13.45 13.95
N PHE A 11 -5.01 -12.15 14.15
CA PHE A 11 -5.47 -11.27 13.08
C PHE A 11 -4.45 -11.15 11.95
N LEU A 12 -3.16 -10.93 12.28
CA LEU A 12 -2.11 -10.75 11.27
C LEU A 12 -1.79 -12.02 10.49
N ASP A 13 -2.01 -13.20 11.08
CA ASP A 13 -1.80 -14.50 10.41
C ASP A 13 -3.05 -15.00 9.66
N SER A 14 -4.20 -14.33 9.84
CA SER A 14 -5.48 -14.71 9.23
C SER A 14 -5.78 -13.96 7.92
N ASP A 15 -6.83 -14.39 7.24
CA ASP A 15 -7.39 -13.68 6.09
C ASP A 15 -8.25 -12.45 6.45
N HIS A 16 -8.34 -12.09 7.73
CA HIS A 16 -9.06 -10.90 8.16
C HIS A 16 -8.42 -9.63 7.58
N ARG A 17 -9.27 -8.68 7.17
CA ARG A 17 -8.82 -7.44 6.48
C ARG A 17 -8.86 -6.20 7.36
N VAL A 18 -9.66 -6.23 8.43
CA VAL A 18 -9.92 -5.05 9.28
C VAL A 18 -10.01 -5.47 10.75
N ALA A 19 -9.30 -4.74 11.60
CA ALA A 19 -9.39 -4.84 13.06
C ALA A 19 -9.60 -3.45 13.66
N VAL A 20 -10.22 -3.38 14.85
CA VAL A 20 -10.48 -2.13 15.56
C VAL A 20 -10.03 -2.25 17.01
N ILE A 21 -9.13 -1.36 17.44
CA ILE A 21 -8.70 -1.24 18.84
C ILE A 21 -9.49 -0.10 19.49
N LYS A 22 -10.39 -0.44 20.42
CA LYS A 22 -11.23 0.54 21.14
C LYS A 22 -10.75 0.76 22.57
N GLY A 23 -11.02 1.94 23.11
CA GLY A 23 -10.67 2.31 24.49
C GLY A 23 -10.75 3.83 24.70
N ASN A 24 -10.70 4.28 25.94
CA ASN A 24 -10.86 5.69 26.30
C ASN A 24 -9.75 6.58 25.70
N TRP A 25 -9.97 7.89 25.69
CA TRP A 25 -8.93 8.86 25.32
C TRP A 25 -7.74 8.74 26.29
N GLY A 26 -6.51 8.89 25.78
CA GLY A 26 -5.30 8.86 26.61
C GLY A 26 -4.80 7.48 27.10
N VAL A 27 -5.52 6.38 26.87
CA VAL A 27 -5.11 5.04 27.35
C VAL A 27 -3.93 4.39 26.59
N GLY A 28 -3.32 5.10 25.64
CA GLY A 28 -2.13 4.61 24.95
C GLY A 28 -2.37 3.65 23.77
N LYS A 29 -3.54 3.62 23.14
CA LYS A 29 -3.85 2.72 22.00
C LYS A 29 -2.81 2.80 20.86
N THR A 30 -2.47 4.01 20.42
CA THR A 30 -1.47 4.24 19.38
C THR A 30 -0.09 3.78 19.81
N HIS A 31 0.28 4.07 21.06
CA HIS A 31 1.56 3.63 21.64
C HIS A 31 1.65 2.10 21.67
N TYR A 32 0.59 1.44 22.14
CA TYR A 32 0.51 -0.02 22.17
C TYR A 32 0.67 -0.64 20.77
N TRP A 33 -0.06 -0.13 19.77
CA TRP A 33 0.06 -0.62 18.39
C TRP A 33 1.48 -0.46 17.83
N ASN A 34 2.12 0.68 18.06
CA ASN A 34 3.49 0.93 17.61
C ASN A 34 4.49 -0.02 18.28
N SER A 35 4.36 -0.27 19.58
CA SER A 35 5.19 -1.24 20.30
C SER A 35 4.95 -2.67 19.79
N PHE A 36 3.69 -3.05 19.59
CA PHE A 36 3.32 -4.37 19.05
C PHE A 36 3.89 -4.59 17.65
N TYR A 37 3.70 -3.63 16.74
CA TYR A 37 4.26 -3.67 15.39
C TYR A 37 5.79 -3.78 15.41
N THR A 38 6.48 -2.95 16.19
CA THR A 38 7.96 -2.96 16.26
C THR A 38 8.49 -4.31 16.72
N LYS A 39 7.79 -4.98 17.64
CA LYS A 39 8.16 -6.31 18.15
C LYS A 39 7.92 -7.44 17.14
N HIS A 40 6.90 -7.33 16.29
CA HIS A 40 6.46 -8.42 15.41
C HIS A 40 6.73 -8.20 13.91
N SER A 41 7.05 -6.98 13.48
CA SER A 41 7.15 -6.57 12.07
C SER A 41 8.07 -7.47 11.24
N LYS A 42 9.19 -7.92 11.81
CA LYS A 42 10.16 -8.79 11.13
C LYS A 42 9.61 -10.18 10.76
N LYS A 43 8.55 -10.64 11.42
CA LYS A 43 7.94 -11.95 11.18
C LYS A 43 6.78 -11.89 10.19
N LEU A 44 6.33 -10.69 9.83
CA LEU A 44 5.17 -10.52 8.98
C LEU A 44 5.55 -10.72 7.50
N ASP A 45 4.74 -11.49 6.77
CA ASP A 45 4.92 -11.69 5.32
C ASP A 45 4.25 -10.60 4.47
N PHE A 46 4.23 -9.36 4.95
CA PHE A 46 3.72 -8.22 4.18
C PHE A 46 4.84 -7.51 3.42
N ASN A 47 4.51 -6.91 2.27
CA ASN A 47 5.50 -6.21 1.46
C ASN A 47 5.90 -4.87 2.09
N ALA A 48 4.91 -4.14 2.62
CA ALA A 48 5.08 -2.82 3.19
C ALA A 48 4.05 -2.56 4.29
N TYR A 49 4.36 -1.60 5.15
CA TYR A 49 3.51 -1.09 6.21
C TYR A 49 3.38 0.42 6.09
N SER A 50 2.18 0.94 6.28
CA SER A 50 1.91 2.38 6.31
C SER A 50 1.07 2.72 7.54
N TYR A 51 1.56 3.66 8.34
CA TYR A 51 0.80 4.30 9.40
C TYR A 51 0.28 5.65 8.89
N VAL A 52 -1.03 5.83 8.88
CA VAL A 52 -1.68 7.07 8.45
C VAL A 52 -2.58 7.59 9.56
N SER A 53 -2.29 8.79 10.06
CA SER A 53 -3.22 9.52 10.91
C SER A 53 -4.33 10.10 10.03
N LEU A 54 -5.59 9.79 10.36
CA LEU A 54 -6.75 10.36 9.66
C LEU A 54 -7.07 11.79 10.12
N PHE A 55 -6.43 12.27 11.18
CA PHE A 55 -6.64 13.63 11.66
C PHE A 55 -6.18 14.66 10.62
N GLY A 56 -7.09 15.55 10.21
CA GLY A 56 -6.83 16.58 9.20
C GLY A 56 -6.91 16.10 7.74
N ILE A 57 -7.24 14.82 7.48
CA ILE A 57 -7.44 14.31 6.13
C ILE A 57 -8.93 14.42 5.74
N ASN A 58 -9.21 15.10 4.62
CA ASN A 58 -10.58 15.46 4.23
C ASN A 58 -11.11 14.69 3.01
N SER A 59 -10.29 13.86 2.37
CA SER A 59 -10.72 13.10 1.19
C SER A 59 -10.05 11.72 1.10
N ILE A 60 -10.72 10.79 0.42
CA ILE A 60 -10.17 9.47 0.09
C ILE A 60 -8.92 9.61 -0.79
N GLY A 61 -8.87 10.61 -1.67
CA GLY A 61 -7.70 10.89 -2.49
C GLY A 61 -6.48 11.23 -1.63
N ASP A 62 -6.67 12.01 -0.57
CA ASP A 62 -5.61 12.37 0.36
C ASP A 62 -5.18 11.17 1.23
N ILE A 63 -6.12 10.32 1.65
CA ILE A 63 -5.79 9.04 2.32
C ILE A 63 -4.90 8.19 1.42
N LYS A 64 -5.26 8.02 0.14
CA LYS A 64 -4.46 7.24 -0.82
C LYS A 64 -3.05 7.81 -0.97
N LYS A 65 -2.93 9.13 -1.15
CA LYS A 65 -1.63 9.81 -1.24
C LYS A 65 -0.80 9.59 0.02
N ALA A 66 -1.38 9.78 1.20
CA ALA A 66 -0.71 9.57 2.47
C ALA A 66 -0.26 8.11 2.64
N LEU A 67 -1.08 7.14 2.23
CA LEU A 67 -0.74 5.72 2.31
C LEU A 67 0.47 5.37 1.45
N TYR A 68 0.59 5.91 0.24
CA TYR A 68 1.78 5.70 -0.59
C TYR A 68 3.01 6.42 -0.03
N HIS A 69 2.85 7.64 0.46
CA HIS A 69 3.97 8.44 0.97
C HIS A 69 4.54 7.88 2.29
N CYS A 70 3.68 7.37 3.18
CA CYS A 70 4.07 6.82 4.48
C CYS A 70 4.42 5.32 4.43
N ALA A 71 4.33 4.69 3.25
CA ALA A 71 4.67 3.28 3.10
C ALA A 71 6.17 3.05 3.37
N THR A 72 6.44 2.14 4.30
CA THR A 72 7.77 1.67 4.64
C THR A 72 7.88 0.18 4.26
N PRO A 73 8.94 -0.24 3.57
CA PRO A 73 9.12 -1.64 3.21
C PRO A 73 9.36 -2.47 4.48
N ILE A 74 8.60 -3.55 4.65
CA ILE A 74 8.92 -4.57 5.68
C ILE A 74 10.01 -5.49 5.14
N ASN A 75 9.91 -5.86 3.86
CA ASN A 75 10.92 -6.61 3.12
C ASN A 75 11.31 -5.84 1.87
N GLU A 76 12.53 -5.28 1.84
CA GLU A 76 12.99 -4.46 0.71
C GLU A 76 12.97 -5.20 -0.62
N LYS A 77 13.31 -6.49 -0.65
CA LYS A 77 13.37 -7.26 -1.89
C LYS A 77 11.95 -7.47 -2.44
N LYS A 78 11.04 -7.95 -1.60
CA LYS A 78 9.62 -8.16 -1.95
C LYS A 78 8.94 -6.84 -2.35
N TYR A 79 9.30 -5.75 -1.68
CA TYR A 79 8.78 -4.42 -2.00
C TYR A 79 9.28 -3.90 -3.35
N LYS A 80 10.59 -4.02 -3.63
CA LYS A 80 11.15 -3.64 -4.93
C LYS A 80 10.53 -4.46 -6.06
N GLU A 81 10.41 -5.78 -5.88
CA GLU A 81 9.75 -6.68 -6.86
C GLU A 81 8.29 -6.26 -7.12
N LEU A 82 7.53 -5.91 -6.07
CA LEU A 82 6.17 -5.40 -6.20
C LEU A 82 6.12 -4.11 -7.04
N ILE A 83 6.95 -3.11 -6.69
CA ILE A 83 6.99 -1.82 -7.38
C ILE A 83 7.46 -1.97 -8.83
N LEU A 84 8.45 -2.83 -9.09
CA LEU A 84 8.92 -3.16 -10.44
C LEU A 84 7.77 -3.76 -11.27
N SER A 85 7.07 -4.75 -10.73
CA SER A 85 5.96 -5.40 -11.43
C SER A 85 4.81 -4.45 -11.78
N GLU A 86 4.53 -3.47 -10.91
CA GLU A 86 3.50 -2.47 -11.16
C GLU A 86 3.97 -1.41 -12.18
N THR A 87 5.26 -1.05 -12.13
CA THR A 87 5.89 -0.16 -13.12
C THR A 87 5.88 -0.78 -14.51
N ASP A 88 6.16 -2.08 -14.61
CA ASP A 88 6.10 -2.80 -15.90
C ASP A 88 4.69 -2.84 -16.47
N ARG A 89 3.67 -3.09 -15.64
CA ARG A 89 2.25 -3.06 -16.07
C ARG A 89 1.84 -1.69 -16.58
N THR A 90 2.22 -0.63 -15.86
CA THR A 90 1.89 0.74 -16.27
C THR A 90 2.66 1.13 -17.54
N MET A 91 3.94 0.77 -17.66
CA MET A 91 4.76 0.94 -18.87
C MET A 91 4.18 0.21 -20.08
N ILE A 92 3.71 -1.03 -19.93
CA ILE A 92 3.02 -1.76 -21.02
C ILE A 92 1.79 -1.00 -21.47
N ARG A 93 1.00 -0.44 -20.54
CA ARG A 93 -0.19 0.34 -20.88
C ARG A 93 0.15 1.62 -21.62
N TYR A 94 1.17 2.36 -21.17
CA TYR A 94 1.67 3.56 -21.86
C TYR A 94 2.26 3.23 -23.22
N ARG A 95 3.06 2.17 -23.31
CA ARG A 95 3.64 1.68 -24.56
C ARG A 95 2.54 1.35 -25.55
N ASN A 96 1.51 0.59 -25.18
CA ASN A 96 0.43 0.24 -26.10
C ASN A 96 -0.32 1.48 -26.62
N GLY A 97 -0.56 2.48 -25.76
CA GLY A 97 -1.15 3.76 -26.18
C GLY A 97 -0.23 4.57 -27.10
N PHE A 98 1.06 4.64 -26.78
CA PHE A 98 2.08 5.36 -27.54
C PHE A 98 2.32 4.73 -28.92
N TRP A 99 2.42 3.40 -29.01
CA TRP A 99 2.54 2.70 -30.29
C TRP A 99 1.26 2.79 -31.12
N GLY A 100 0.08 2.78 -30.48
CA GLY A 100 -1.19 3.06 -31.15
C GLY A 100 -1.21 4.46 -31.78
N TRP A 101 -0.79 5.47 -31.03
CA TRP A 101 -0.65 6.85 -31.50
C TRP A 101 0.40 7.00 -32.60
N LEU A 102 1.59 6.40 -32.44
CA LEU A 102 2.64 6.39 -33.46
C LEU A 102 2.17 5.72 -34.75
N LYS A 103 1.49 4.57 -34.67
CA LYS A 103 0.95 3.86 -35.83
C LYS A 103 -0.12 4.70 -36.54
N TYR A 104 -0.98 5.38 -35.80
CA TYR A 104 -1.97 6.30 -36.36
C TYR A 104 -1.32 7.47 -37.09
N ASN A 105 -0.31 8.11 -36.49
CA ASN A 105 0.40 9.24 -37.08
C ASN A 105 1.31 8.84 -38.26
N SER A 106 1.81 7.60 -38.26
CA SER A 106 2.59 7.05 -39.39
C SER A 106 1.70 6.69 -40.57
N LEU A 107 0.50 6.13 -40.33
CA LEU A 107 -0.44 5.77 -41.39
C LEU A 107 -1.13 7.01 -41.98
N SER A 108 -1.42 8.03 -41.16
CA SER A 108 -1.99 9.29 -41.66
C SER A 108 -1.06 10.02 -42.62
N LYS A 109 0.26 10.00 -42.38
CA LYS A 109 1.26 10.57 -43.30
C LYS A 109 1.41 9.79 -44.61
N PHE A 110 1.08 8.50 -44.62
CA PHE A 110 1.15 7.66 -45.82
C PHE A 110 -0.11 7.76 -46.70
N LEU A 111 -1.24 8.22 -46.14
CA LEU A 111 -2.52 8.39 -46.84
C LEU A 111 -2.72 9.79 -47.46
N ILE A 112 -1.77 10.72 -47.29
CA ILE A 112 -1.85 12.12 -47.77
C ILE A 112 -0.82 12.38 -48.90
N HIS A 113 -0.42 11.36 -49.66
CA HIS A 113 0.35 11.53 -50.90
C HIS A 113 -0.22 10.67 -52.02
#